data_AF-A0AAV5T393-F1
#
_entry.id   AF-A0AAV5T393-F1
#
_cell.length_a   1.000
_cell.length_b   1.000
_cell.length_c   1.000
_cell.angle_alpha   90.00
_cell.angle_beta   90.00
_cell.angle_gamma   90.00
#
_symmetry.space_group_name_H-M   'P 1'
#
loop_
_entity.id
_entity.type
_entity.pdbx_description
1 polymer ?
#
loop_
_entity_poly.entity_id
_entity_poly.type
_entity_poly.pdbx_seq_one_letter_code
_entity_poly.pdbx_strand_id
1 'polypeptide(L)'
;KELRNPFNLVLGVMCLSTVVPLVVRVSLLYRQLFFIGRCSIEKMTYSLALHMFVEFNCWAPFRALYTWLAAILTLMRYRSLRSKGRWEASYPLVFISMTLLASFCGVAGIPLFLFQEIQYRPVDVICPVDTELFDSHMTIPLPGLSFSMVDNNCLV
;
A
#
# COMPACT_ATOMS: atom_id res chain seq x y z
N LYS A 1 -12.25 25.93 15.14
CA LYS A 1 -13.70 25.58 15.20
C LYS A 1 -14.30 25.36 13.80
N GLU A 2 -13.78 25.98 12.73
CA GLU A 2 -14.37 25.93 11.37
C GLU A 2 -14.09 24.64 10.56
N LEU A 3 -13.10 23.83 10.92
CA LEU A 3 -12.86 22.53 10.27
C LEU A 3 -13.81 21.39 10.72
N ARG A 4 -14.70 21.62 11.69
CA ARG A 4 -15.63 20.59 12.23
C ARG A 4 -16.84 20.34 11.30
N ASN A 5 -16.65 20.39 9.99
CA ASN A 5 -17.66 19.94 9.05
C ASN A 5 -17.42 18.44 8.75
N PRO A 6 -18.41 17.55 8.95
CA PRO A 6 -18.28 16.13 8.61
C PRO A 6 -17.80 15.89 7.17
N PHE A 7 -18.19 16.73 6.22
CA PHE A 7 -17.73 16.62 4.83
C PHE A 7 -16.23 16.89 4.69
N ASN A 8 -15.71 17.90 5.40
CA ASN A 8 -14.29 18.25 5.36
C ASN A 8 -13.43 17.17 6.03
N LEU A 9 -13.95 16.51 7.06
CA LEU A 9 -13.29 15.37 7.69
C LEU A 9 -13.10 14.22 6.68
N VAL A 10 -14.17 13.83 5.96
CA VAL A 10 -14.09 12.77 4.95
C VAL A 10 -13.10 13.13 3.84
N LEU A 11 -13.18 14.36 3.32
CA LEU A 11 -12.25 14.86 2.31
C LEU A 11 -10.79 14.86 2.80
N GLY A 12 -10.56 15.23 4.06
CA GLY A 12 -9.23 15.19 4.67
C GLY A 12 -8.65 13.77 4.72
N VAL A 13 -9.46 12.77 5.12
CA VAL A 13 -9.02 11.38 5.13
C VAL A 13 -8.84 10.83 3.71
N MET A 14 -9.67 11.21 2.75
CA MET A 14 -9.47 10.87 1.32
C MET A 14 -8.16 11.44 0.78
N CYS A 15 -7.79 12.64 1.18
CA CYS A 15 -6.50 13.23 0.82
C CYS A 15 -5.35 12.46 1.46
N LEU A 16 -5.44 12.14 2.75
CA LEU A 16 -4.43 11.31 3.42
C LEU A 16 -4.29 9.93 2.77
N SER A 17 -5.39 9.31 2.36
CA SER A 17 -5.36 7.99 1.75
C SER A 17 -4.74 7.96 0.36
N THR A 18 -4.55 9.13 -0.28
CA THR A 18 -3.87 9.26 -1.57
C THR A 18 -2.44 9.76 -1.40
N VAL A 19 -2.19 10.70 -0.48
CA VAL A 19 -0.86 11.27 -0.22
C VAL A 19 0.09 10.24 0.36
N VAL A 20 -0.34 9.43 1.33
CA VAL A 20 0.53 8.43 1.97
C VAL A 20 1.12 7.43 0.95
N PRO A 21 0.32 6.70 0.15
CA PRO A 21 0.89 5.78 -0.83
C PRO A 21 1.68 6.49 -1.93
N LEU A 22 1.33 7.74 -2.27
CA LEU A 22 2.10 8.53 -3.22
C LEU A 22 3.50 8.85 -2.69
N VAL A 23 3.62 9.28 -1.43
CA VAL A 23 4.91 9.57 -0.78
C VAL A 23 5.77 8.31 -0.72
N VAL A 24 5.20 7.17 -0.36
CA VAL A 24 5.91 5.86 -0.35
C VAL A 24 6.40 5.49 -1.75
N ARG A 25 5.59 5.73 -2.78
CA ARG A 25 5.99 5.44 -4.17
C ARG A 25 7.08 6.40 -4.67
N VAL A 26 6.96 7.69 -4.35
CA VAL A 26 7.97 8.69 -4.72
C VAL A 26 9.30 8.41 -4.01
N SER A 27 9.28 8.01 -2.74
CA SER A 27 10.51 7.63 -2.02
C SER A 27 11.16 6.39 -2.63
N LEU A 28 10.37 5.40 -3.06
CA LEU A 28 10.86 4.22 -3.76
C LEU A 28 11.47 4.57 -5.11
N LEU A 29 10.77 5.38 -5.92
CA LEU A 29 11.28 5.84 -7.21
C LEU A 29 12.56 6.65 -7.04
N TYR A 30 12.62 7.55 -6.06
CA TYR A 30 13.84 8.30 -5.76
C TYR A 30 15.02 7.35 -5.48
N ARG A 31 14.81 6.30 -4.67
CA ARG A 31 15.83 5.27 -4.43
C ARG A 31 16.21 4.57 -5.74
N GLN A 32 15.25 4.23 -6.60
CA GLN A 32 15.47 3.54 -7.86
C GLN A 32 16.14 4.39 -8.97
N LEU A 33 15.90 5.70 -8.99
CA LEU A 33 16.48 6.61 -9.99
C LEU A 33 18.02 6.68 -9.90
N PHE A 34 18.61 6.50 -8.70
CA PHE A 34 20.06 6.36 -8.53
C PHE A 34 20.64 5.06 -9.11
N PHE A 35 19.80 4.19 -9.66
CA PHE A 35 20.15 2.88 -10.21
C PHE A 35 19.89 2.76 -11.72
N ILE A 36 19.46 3.84 -12.39
CA ILE A 36 19.30 3.83 -13.86
C ILE A 36 20.65 3.55 -14.51
N GLY A 37 20.79 2.33 -15.04
CA GLY A 37 21.87 1.95 -15.95
C GLY A 37 22.86 0.90 -15.43
N ARG A 38 22.87 0.54 -14.14
CA ARG A 38 23.69 -0.58 -13.62
C ARG A 38 23.00 -1.27 -12.46
N CYS A 39 22.77 -2.58 -12.61
CA CYS A 39 22.41 -3.39 -11.46
C CYS A 39 23.64 -3.54 -10.56
N SER A 40 23.49 -3.17 -9.29
CA SER A 40 24.57 -3.25 -8.30
C SER A 40 24.02 -3.91 -7.04
N ILE A 41 24.67 -5.00 -6.64
CA ILE A 41 24.29 -5.81 -5.47
C ILE A 41 24.35 -4.99 -4.18
N GLU A 42 25.37 -4.13 -4.05
CA GLU A 42 25.57 -3.25 -2.89
C GLU A 42 24.38 -2.31 -2.63
N LYS A 43 23.62 -2.00 -3.69
CA LYS A 43 22.51 -1.06 -3.66
C LYS A 43 21.16 -1.77 -3.48
N MET A 44 21.09 -3.05 -3.81
CA MET A 44 19.95 -3.95 -3.61
C MET A 44 19.92 -4.47 -2.16
N THR A 45 19.74 -3.55 -1.21
CA THR A 45 19.79 -3.86 0.23
C THR A 45 18.44 -4.34 0.77
N TYR A 46 18.47 -4.98 1.94
CA TYR A 46 17.26 -5.33 2.69
C TYR A 46 16.37 -4.12 2.99
N SER A 47 16.95 -2.92 3.15
CA SER A 47 16.19 -1.66 3.32
C SER A 47 15.36 -1.31 2.08
N LEU A 48 15.88 -1.58 0.87
CA LEU A 48 15.14 -1.38 -0.37
C LEU A 48 14.03 -2.41 -0.52
N ALA A 49 14.33 -3.67 -0.20
CA ALA A 49 13.36 -4.77 -0.21
C ALA A 49 12.17 -4.49 0.73
N LEU A 50 12.45 -4.02 1.95
CA LEU A 50 11.41 -3.58 2.90
C LEU A 50 10.58 -2.41 2.35
N HIS A 51 11.20 -1.44 1.68
CA HIS A 51 10.47 -0.32 1.08
C HIS A 51 9.52 -0.79 -0.03
N MET A 52 9.98 -1.70 -0.89
CA MET A 52 9.14 -2.31 -1.93
C MET A 52 8.00 -3.13 -1.32
N PHE A 53 8.30 -3.88 -0.26
CA PHE A 53 7.30 -4.65 0.49
C PHE A 53 6.21 -3.75 1.08
N VAL A 54 6.58 -2.63 1.69
CA VAL A 54 5.63 -1.65 2.23
C VAL A 54 4.80 -1.02 1.10
N GLU A 55 5.42 -0.63 -0.02
CA GLU A 55 4.71 -0.02 -1.16
C GLU A 55 3.62 -0.96 -1.69
N PHE A 56 3.96 -2.23 -1.92
CA PHE A 56 3.04 -3.22 -2.43
C PHE A 56 1.86 -3.45 -1.48
N ASN A 57 2.13 -3.61 -0.18
CA ASN A 57 1.10 -3.88 0.82
C ASN A 57 0.26 -2.65 1.18
N CYS A 58 0.77 -1.44 0.99
CA CYS A 58 -0.02 -0.22 1.21
C CYS A 58 -1.04 0.01 0.08
N TRP A 59 -0.75 -0.42 -1.15
CA TRP A 59 -1.53 0.04 -2.29
C TRP A 59 -3.01 -0.38 -2.27
N ALA A 60 -3.28 -1.66 -1.97
CA ALA A 60 -4.62 -2.22 -1.92
C ALA A 60 -5.51 -1.61 -0.80
N PRO A 61 -5.10 -1.59 0.49
CA PRO A 61 -5.94 -1.07 1.57
C PRO A 61 -6.23 0.43 1.43
N PHE A 62 -5.24 1.23 0.98
CA PHE A 62 -5.43 2.67 0.78
C PHE A 62 -6.38 2.98 -0.39
N ARG A 63 -6.31 2.22 -1.49
CA ARG A 63 -7.28 2.33 -2.60
C ARG A 63 -8.68 1.91 -2.19
N ALA A 64 -8.82 0.80 -1.48
CA ALA A 64 -10.10 0.34 -0.97
C ALA A 64 -10.72 1.38 -0.01
N LEU A 65 -9.92 1.95 0.89
CA LEU A 65 -10.39 3.02 1.77
C LEU A 65 -10.90 4.20 0.94
N TYR A 66 -10.11 4.71 -0.02
CA TYR A 66 -10.52 5.83 -0.87
C TYR A 66 -11.86 5.60 -1.59
N THR A 67 -12.07 4.41 -2.17
CA THR A 67 -13.32 4.09 -2.88
C THR A 67 -14.52 4.05 -1.95
N TRP A 68 -14.39 3.45 -0.77
CA TRP A 68 -15.45 3.44 0.23
C TRP A 68 -15.74 4.83 0.81
N LEU A 69 -14.71 5.66 0.98
CA LEU A 69 -14.89 7.05 1.38
C LEU A 69 -15.64 7.88 0.34
N ALA A 70 -15.37 7.66 -0.95
CA ALA A 70 -16.13 8.28 -2.03
C ALA A 70 -17.62 7.84 -2.00
N ALA A 71 -17.88 6.55 -1.73
CA ALA A 71 -19.24 6.04 -1.57
C ALA A 71 -19.97 6.66 -0.36
N ILE A 72 -19.29 6.79 0.79
CA ILE A 72 -19.85 7.46 1.97
C ILE A 72 -20.13 8.94 1.68
N LEU A 73 -19.19 9.64 1.03
CA LEU A 73 -19.33 11.05 0.68
C LEU A 73 -20.53 11.28 -0.24
N THR A 74 -20.69 10.45 -1.27
CA THR A 74 -21.83 10.53 -2.19
C THR A 74 -23.15 10.23 -1.49
N LEU A 75 -23.20 9.24 -0.59
CA LEU A 75 -24.37 8.94 0.22
C LEU A 75 -24.75 10.10 1.15
N MET A 76 -23.78 10.72 1.83
CA MET A 76 -24.01 11.88 2.69
C MET A 76 -24.55 13.07 1.88
N ARG A 77 -23.96 13.33 0.70
CA ARG A 77 -24.45 14.38 -0.22
C ARG A 77 -25.87 14.10 -0.68
N TYR A 78 -26.16 12.87 -1.10
CA TYR A 78 -27.51 12.46 -1.52
C TYR A 78 -28.54 12.68 -0.40
N ARG A 79 -28.25 12.25 0.84
CA ARG A 79 -29.15 12.48 1.99
C ARG A 79 -29.34 13.96 2.30
N SER A 80 -28.27 14.75 2.28
CA SER A 80 -28.36 16.19 2.51
C SER A 80 -29.28 16.88 1.49
N LEU A 81 -29.14 16.55 0.20
CA LEU A 81 -29.97 17.08 -0.90
C LEU A 81 -31.44 16.64 -0.76
N ARG A 82 -31.68 15.35 -0.50
CA ARG A 82 -33.04 14.81 -0.33
C ARG A 82 -33.76 15.42 0.88
N SER A 83 -33.01 15.77 1.93
CA SER A 83 -33.55 16.43 3.12
C SER A 83 -33.81 17.94 2.96
N LYS A 84 -33.51 18.53 1.78
CA LYS A 84 -33.50 19.98 1.56
C LYS A 84 -32.62 20.72 2.58
N GLY A 85 -31.49 20.12 2.96
CA GLY A 85 -30.55 20.68 3.94
C GLY A 85 -30.96 20.54 5.41
N ARG A 86 -32.07 19.84 5.73
CA ARG A 86 -32.48 19.60 7.13
C ARG A 86 -31.66 18.52 7.83
N TRP A 87 -30.94 17.69 7.07
CA TRP A 87 -30.10 16.63 7.60
C TRP A 87 -28.63 17.04 7.59
N GLU A 88 -28.02 17.04 8.77
CA GLU A 88 -26.59 17.19 8.95
C GLU A 88 -26.03 15.92 9.60
N ALA A 89 -24.94 15.39 9.04
CA ALA A 89 -24.26 14.25 9.63
C ALA A 89 -23.57 14.68 10.93
N SER A 90 -23.81 13.94 12.01
CA SER A 90 -23.10 14.19 13.27
C SER A 90 -21.60 13.90 13.12
N TYR A 91 -20.74 14.87 13.42
CA TYR A 91 -19.29 14.73 13.36
C TYR A 91 -18.74 13.46 14.04
N PRO A 92 -19.10 13.13 15.32
CA PRO A 92 -18.59 11.92 15.97
C PRO A 92 -19.02 10.63 15.26
N LEU A 93 -20.22 10.60 14.68
CA LEU A 93 -20.70 9.43 13.95
C LEU A 93 -19.88 9.20 12.68
N VAL A 94 -19.61 10.27 11.93
CA VAL A 94 -18.74 10.21 10.75
C VAL A 94 -17.34 9.78 11.17
N PHE A 95 -16.75 10.38 12.20
CA PHE A 95 -15.42 10.00 12.68
C PHE A 95 -15.30 8.51 13.04
N ILE A 96 -16.29 7.96 13.77
CA ILE A 96 -16.32 6.53 14.12
C ILE A 96 -16.44 5.67 12.86
N SER A 97 -17.35 6.02 11.95
CA SER A 97 -17.53 5.29 10.68
C SER A 97 -16.25 5.26 9.85
N MET A 98 -15.51 6.37 9.80
CA MET A 98 -14.25 6.48 9.06
C MET A 98 -13.17 5.60 9.69
N THR A 99 -13.08 5.60 11.02
CA THR A 99 -12.11 4.80 11.77
C THR A 99 -12.38 3.31 11.60
N LEU A 100 -13.65 2.90 11.69
CA LEU A 100 -14.07 1.52 11.45
C LEU A 100 -13.76 1.09 10.02
N LEU A 101 -14.08 1.93 9.03
CA LEU A 101 -13.79 1.63 7.64
C LEU A 101 -12.29 1.50 7.37
N ALA A 102 -11.48 2.41 7.93
CA ALA A 102 -10.02 2.32 7.83
C ALA A 102 -9.49 1.02 8.45
N SER A 103 -10.01 0.62 9.62
CA SER A 103 -9.65 -0.65 10.25
C SER A 103 -10.05 -1.86 9.40
N PHE A 104 -11.25 -1.84 8.81
CA PHE A 104 -11.75 -2.91 7.95
C PHE A 104 -10.90 -3.06 6.68
N CYS A 105 -10.58 -1.95 6.01
CA CYS A 105 -9.69 -1.96 4.84
C CYS A 105 -8.28 -2.43 5.20
N GLY A 106 -7.76 -2.06 6.37
CA GLY A 106 -6.47 -2.56 6.87
C GLY A 106 -6.48 -4.07 7.10
N VAL A 107 -7.50 -4.59 7.78
CA VAL A 107 -7.66 -6.03 8.05
C VAL A 107 -7.83 -6.82 6.76
N ALA A 108 -8.60 -6.30 5.80
CA ALA A 108 -8.75 -6.92 4.48
C ALA A 108 -7.42 -7.01 3.69
N GLY A 109 -6.43 -6.19 4.04
CA GLY A 109 -5.07 -6.25 3.47
C GLY A 109 -4.14 -7.27 4.14
N ILE A 110 -4.50 -7.83 5.30
CA ILE A 110 -3.66 -8.79 6.04
C ILE A 110 -3.29 -10.03 5.22
N PRO A 111 -4.19 -10.65 4.43
CA PRO A 111 -3.82 -11.81 3.62
C PRO A 111 -2.66 -11.52 2.67
N LEU A 112 -2.66 -10.35 2.01
CA LEU A 112 -1.57 -9.93 1.12
C LEU A 112 -0.23 -9.86 1.87
N PHE A 113 -0.25 -9.33 3.09
CA PHE A 113 0.94 -9.25 3.94
C PHE A 113 1.45 -10.64 4.35
N LEU A 114 0.54 -11.56 4.68
CA LEU A 114 0.90 -12.92 5.11
C LEU A 114 1.43 -13.80 3.97
N PHE A 115 0.97 -13.56 2.74
CA PHE A 115 1.45 -14.30 1.57
C PHE A 115 2.75 -13.74 1.00
N GLN A 116 3.24 -12.60 1.47
CA GLN A 116 4.47 -12.01 1.01
C GLN A 116 5.61 -12.19 2.01
N GLU A 117 6.78 -12.51 1.48
CA GLU A 117 8.01 -12.58 2.25
C GLU A 117 9.16 -11.95 1.46
N ILE A 118 10.23 -11.57 2.16
CA ILE A 118 11.46 -11.13 1.50
C ILE A 118 12.29 -12.38 1.21
N GLN A 119 12.42 -12.68 -0.08
CA GLN A 119 13.17 -13.83 -0.60
C GLN A 119 14.53 -13.39 -1.10
N TYR A 120 15.53 -14.25 -0.91
CA TYR A 120 16.84 -14.09 -1.52
C TYR A 120 16.83 -14.75 -2.90
N ARG A 121 16.94 -13.94 -3.95
CA ARG A 121 16.96 -14.41 -5.34
C ARG A 121 18.34 -14.19 -5.95
N PRO A 122 18.82 -15.12 -6.79
CA PRO A 122 20.15 -15.00 -7.37
C PRO A 122 20.22 -13.83 -8.36
N VAL A 123 21.36 -13.16 -8.41
CA VAL A 123 21.55 -11.89 -9.11
C VAL A 123 21.44 -12.05 -10.62
N ASP A 124 21.89 -13.18 -11.15
CA ASP A 124 21.85 -13.57 -12.57
C ASP A 124 20.42 -13.54 -13.16
N VAL A 125 19.40 -13.90 -12.35
CA VAL A 125 17.99 -13.88 -12.77
C VAL A 125 17.42 -12.46 -12.83
N ILE A 126 17.90 -11.55 -11.98
CA ILE A 126 17.37 -10.19 -11.85
C ILE A 126 18.12 -9.22 -12.77
N CYS A 127 19.42 -9.48 -12.99
CA CYS A 127 20.36 -8.57 -13.60
C CYS A 127 21.20 -9.27 -14.68
N PRO A 128 20.61 -9.59 -15.84
CA PRO A 128 21.21 -10.46 -16.85
C PRO A 128 22.37 -9.84 -17.65
N VAL A 129 22.74 -8.58 -17.36
CA VAL A 129 23.63 -7.79 -18.25
C VAL A 129 25.12 -7.93 -17.88
N ASP A 130 25.46 -8.36 -16.66
CA ASP A 130 26.85 -8.42 -16.16
C ASP A 130 27.19 -9.81 -15.56
N THR A 131 26.85 -10.89 -16.27
CA THR A 131 27.06 -12.28 -15.80
C THR A 131 28.53 -12.67 -15.62
N GLU A 132 29.48 -11.88 -16.13
CA GLU A 132 30.92 -12.15 -15.99
C GLU A 132 31.53 -11.59 -14.68
N LEU A 133 30.84 -10.68 -13.98
CA LEU A 133 31.37 -10.03 -12.78
C LEU A 133 30.80 -10.57 -11.46
N PHE A 134 29.69 -11.31 -11.53
CA PHE A 134 28.94 -11.74 -10.36
C PHE A 134 29.05 -13.25 -10.17
N ASP A 135 29.58 -13.64 -9.03
CA ASP A 135 29.60 -15.04 -8.58
C ASP A 135 28.14 -15.54 -8.48
N SER A 136 27.86 -16.72 -9.04
CA SER A 136 26.49 -17.29 -9.14
C SER A 136 25.82 -17.54 -7.78
N HIS A 137 26.56 -17.37 -6.69
CA HIS A 137 26.10 -17.48 -5.31
C HIS A 137 25.61 -16.17 -4.70
N MET A 138 25.79 -15.03 -5.37
CA MET A 138 25.32 -13.76 -4.83
C MET A 138 23.80 -13.65 -4.95
N THR A 139 23.14 -13.28 -3.85
CA THR A 139 21.69 -13.16 -3.77
C THR A 139 21.27 -11.75 -3.35
N ILE A 140 20.10 -11.35 -3.84
CA ILE A 140 19.47 -10.07 -3.57
C ILE A 140 18.15 -10.30 -2.83
N PRO A 141 17.88 -9.58 -1.72
CA PRO A 141 16.58 -9.60 -1.07
C PRO A 141 15.53 -8.86 -1.93
N LEU A 142 14.43 -9.53 -2.24
CA LEU A 142 13.28 -8.97 -2.95
C LEU A 142 11.97 -9.46 -2.34
N PRO A 143 10.90 -8.63 -2.32
CA PRO A 143 9.59 -9.12 -1.95
C PRO A 143 9.07 -10.12 -2.99
N GLY A 144 8.58 -11.26 -2.53
CA GLY A 144 8.01 -12.32 -3.35
C GLY A 144 6.84 -13.00 -2.63
N LEU A 145 6.08 -13.81 -3.37
CA LEU A 145 5.07 -14.68 -2.78
C LEU A 145 5.77 -15.83 -2.04
N SER A 146 5.37 -16.06 -0.80
CA SER A 146 5.91 -17.14 0.01
C SER A 146 5.60 -18.50 -0.61
N PHE A 147 6.65 -19.28 -0.89
CA PHE A 147 6.49 -20.63 -1.45
C PHE A 147 5.91 -21.58 -0.42
N SER A 148 6.12 -21.37 0.89
CA SER A 148 5.57 -22.26 1.94
C SER A 148 4.04 -22.23 2.04
N MET A 149 3.39 -21.23 1.45
CA MET A 149 1.93 -21.11 1.39
C MET A 149 1.34 -21.73 0.11
N VAL A 150 2.17 -21.99 -0.91
CA VAL A 150 1.78 -22.56 -2.21
C VAL A 150 2.24 -24.02 -2.35
N ASP A 151 3.33 -24.39 -1.67
CA ASP A 151 3.73 -25.77 -1.45
C ASP A 151 2.71 -26.42 -0.52
N ASN A 152 1.69 -26.99 -1.15
CA ASN A 152 0.84 -28.00 -0.58
C ASN A 152 1.71 -28.98 0.23
N ASN A 153 1.47 -29.05 1.54
CA ASN A 153 1.82 -30.20 2.38
C ASN A 153 1.09 -31.50 1.95
N CYS A 154 0.83 -31.68 0.65
CA CYS A 154 0.18 -32.84 0.05
C CYS A 154 1.15 -33.70 -0.79
N LEU A 155 2.46 -33.45 -0.71
CA LEU A 155 3.52 -34.31 -1.26
C LEU A 155 4.54 -34.71 -0.17
N VAL A 156 4.05 -35.07 1.01
CA VAL A 156 4.73 -35.94 1.98
C VAL A 156 3.81 -37.10 2.32
#